data_AF-A0A370VU46-F1
#
_entry.id   AF-A0A370VU46-F1
#
_cell.length_a   1.000
_cell.length_b   1.000
_cell.length_c   1.000
_cell.angle_alpha   90.00
_cell.angle_beta   90.00
_cell.angle_gamma   90.00
#
_symmetry.space_group_name_H-M   'P 1'
#
loop_
_entity.id
_entity.type
_entity.pdbx_description
1 polymer ?
#
loop_
_entity_poly.entity_id
_entity_poly.type
_entity_poly.pdbx_seq_one_letter_code
_entity_poly.pdbx_strand_id
1 'polypeptide(L)'
;MGGGDGMETVVGAVCTLLGVAVGALGALAAARIQLRGAIAQADAVLAQADTTYRAALDQAYAAQRAAHEQWRREIRRDAYAAFVTALDEVRELAARPELLDAREEASGALPAASRAVTAAFAVVELEGPASLTLLARTAHQRGLTAAEHALRLAPRATAMRLLNSATGAATADTSDSGSPSALARAAHQALTQLREAVYRMERGETGRDAYDAVRQRATEALDACGLFTADQTRALLSDPSWEVALRMGSEHADALARCEAARGDFVTAARALLAPDGDNDADTGDDTDTDRREARVARPARRLIP
;
A
#
# COMPACT_ATOMS: atom_id res chain seq x y z
N MET A 1 -24.14 -123.56 30.47
CA MET A 1 -23.46 -123.24 29.20
C MET A 1 -24.30 -122.20 28.48
N GLY A 2 -23.72 -121.04 28.18
CA GLY A 2 -24.27 -120.04 27.26
C GLY A 2 -24.99 -118.86 27.91
N GLY A 3 -24.41 -117.66 27.75
CA GLY A 3 -25.19 -116.43 27.65
C GLY A 3 -24.91 -115.32 28.67
N GLY A 4 -23.66 -115.00 28.97
CA GLY A 4 -23.29 -113.66 29.42
C GLY A 4 -22.81 -112.87 28.21
N ASP A 5 -23.50 -111.79 27.85
CA ASP A 5 -23.02 -110.64 27.06
C ASP A 5 -24.24 -109.80 26.65
N GLY A 6 -24.40 -108.62 27.24
CA GLY A 6 -25.53 -107.74 26.91
C GLY A 6 -25.71 -106.48 27.76
N MET A 7 -24.82 -106.23 28.73
CA MET A 7 -24.98 -105.11 29.66
C MET A 7 -23.80 -104.12 29.70
N GLU A 8 -22.83 -104.24 28.78
CA GLU A 8 -21.71 -103.28 28.68
C GLU A 8 -21.87 -102.27 27.52
N THR A 9 -22.72 -102.54 26.53
CA THR A 9 -22.91 -101.66 25.36
C THR A 9 -23.92 -100.52 25.56
N VAL A 10 -24.77 -100.58 26.60
CA VAL A 10 -25.78 -99.55 26.86
C VAL A 10 -25.22 -98.38 27.68
N VAL A 11 -24.21 -98.63 28.51
CA VAL A 11 -23.59 -97.59 29.36
C VAL A 11 -22.68 -96.66 28.54
N GLY A 12 -22.01 -97.17 27.51
CA GLY A 12 -21.19 -96.36 26.59
C GLY A 12 -21.99 -95.41 25.69
N ALA A 13 -23.20 -95.79 25.29
CA ALA A 13 -24.07 -94.98 24.41
C ALA A 13 -24.78 -93.83 25.14
N VAL A 14 -25.09 -94.00 26.43
CA VAL A 14 -25.72 -92.95 27.24
C VAL A 14 -24.69 -91.90 27.68
N CYS A 15 -23.44 -92.28 27.98
CA CYS A 15 -22.38 -91.33 28.30
C CYS A 15 -21.93 -90.47 27.11
N THR A 16 -22.02 -90.99 25.87
CA THR A 16 -21.69 -90.23 24.66
C THR A 16 -22.80 -89.26 24.25
N LEU A 17 -24.08 -89.61 24.42
CA LEU A 17 -25.21 -88.68 24.16
C LEU A 17 -25.31 -87.55 25.19
N LEU A 18 -25.02 -87.80 26.47
CA LEU A 18 -24.98 -86.75 27.50
C LEU A 18 -23.81 -85.78 27.29
N GLY A 19 -22.66 -86.27 26.83
CA GLY A 19 -21.51 -85.42 26.46
C GLY A 19 -21.81 -84.49 25.28
N VAL A 20 -22.56 -84.96 24.27
CA VAL A 20 -22.95 -84.16 23.08
C VAL A 20 -23.98 -83.08 23.44
N ALA A 21 -24.94 -83.36 24.33
CA ALA A 21 -25.95 -82.37 24.75
C ALA A 21 -25.36 -81.25 25.62
N VAL A 22 -24.45 -81.58 26.55
CA VAL A 22 -23.73 -80.57 27.36
C VAL A 22 -22.75 -79.78 26.48
N GLY A 23 -22.10 -80.43 25.51
CA GLY A 23 -21.26 -79.77 24.51
C GLY A 23 -22.03 -78.78 23.62
N ALA A 24 -23.26 -79.12 23.21
CA ALA A 24 -24.10 -78.23 22.39
C ALA A 24 -24.58 -76.98 23.15
N LEU A 25 -24.90 -77.11 24.44
CA LEU A 25 -25.25 -75.97 25.30
C LEU A 25 -24.03 -75.08 25.61
N GLY A 26 -22.86 -75.70 25.83
CA GLY A 26 -21.59 -74.98 25.95
C GLY A 26 -21.21 -74.22 24.67
N ALA A 27 -21.41 -74.83 23.51
CA ALA A 27 -21.18 -74.19 22.21
C ALA A 27 -22.13 -73.01 21.95
N LEU A 28 -23.40 -73.11 22.33
CA LEU A 28 -24.36 -71.99 22.24
C LEU A 28 -24.03 -70.83 23.19
N ALA A 29 -23.56 -71.13 24.41
CA ALA A 29 -23.11 -70.12 25.36
C ALA A 29 -21.84 -69.42 24.86
N ALA A 30 -20.87 -70.18 24.34
CA ALA A 30 -19.66 -69.64 23.72
C ALA A 30 -19.97 -68.78 22.49
N ALA A 31 -20.89 -69.21 21.62
CA ALA A 31 -21.34 -68.45 20.45
C ALA A 31 -22.03 -67.13 20.84
N ARG A 32 -22.81 -67.09 21.93
CA ARG A 32 -23.42 -65.85 22.44
C ARG A 32 -22.39 -64.87 23.01
N ILE A 33 -21.37 -65.37 23.70
CA ILE A 33 -20.29 -64.54 24.23
C ILE A 33 -19.46 -63.98 23.07
N GLN A 34 -19.15 -64.79 22.05
CA GLN A 34 -18.47 -64.34 20.84
C GLN A 34 -19.27 -63.29 20.07
N LEU A 35 -20.60 -63.46 19.94
CA LEU A 35 -21.46 -62.48 19.27
C LEU A 35 -21.49 -61.14 20.03
N ARG A 36 -21.58 -61.17 21.36
CA ARG A 36 -21.53 -59.95 22.20
C ARG A 36 -20.18 -59.25 22.12
N GLY A 37 -19.08 -60.02 22.09
CA GLY A 37 -17.74 -59.49 21.86
C GLY A 37 -17.60 -58.84 20.48
N ALA A 38 -18.13 -59.49 19.44
CA ALA A 38 -18.11 -58.96 18.07
C ALA A 38 -18.94 -57.66 17.92
N ILE A 39 -20.11 -57.57 18.56
CA ILE A 39 -20.93 -56.35 18.56
C ILE A 39 -20.21 -55.21 19.30
N ALA A 40 -19.67 -55.47 20.50
CA ALA A 40 -18.93 -54.44 21.24
C ALA A 40 -17.67 -53.96 20.50
N GLN A 41 -16.98 -54.85 19.79
CA GLN A 41 -15.86 -54.47 18.93
C GLN A 41 -16.31 -53.64 17.72
N ALA A 42 -17.44 -53.98 17.10
CA ALA A 42 -18.00 -53.19 16.01
C ALA A 42 -18.40 -51.78 16.47
N ASP A 43 -19.03 -51.64 17.63
CA ASP A 43 -19.40 -50.34 18.22
C ASP A 43 -18.15 -49.49 18.53
N ALA A 44 -17.10 -50.11 19.08
CA ALA A 44 -15.84 -49.43 19.34
C ALA A 44 -15.15 -48.93 18.05
N VAL A 45 -15.18 -49.75 16.98
CA VAL A 45 -14.65 -49.35 15.66
C VAL A 45 -15.46 -48.21 15.05
N LEU A 46 -16.80 -48.24 15.17
CA LEU A 46 -17.65 -47.15 14.69
C LEU A 46 -17.41 -45.83 15.46
N ALA A 47 -17.24 -45.90 16.78
CA ALA A 47 -16.90 -44.73 17.59
C ALA A 47 -15.51 -44.16 17.24
N GLN A 48 -14.53 -45.03 16.98
CA GLN A 48 -13.21 -44.60 16.51
C GLN A 48 -13.26 -43.98 15.10
N ALA A 49 -14.10 -44.53 14.22
CA ALA A 49 -14.29 -43.98 12.87
C ALA A 49 -14.95 -42.59 12.92
N ASP A 50 -15.99 -42.40 13.74
CA ASP A 50 -16.67 -41.10 13.91
C ASP A 50 -15.74 -40.03 14.51
N THR A 51 -14.96 -40.39 15.53
CA THR A 51 -13.95 -39.47 16.11
C THR A 51 -12.86 -39.11 15.11
N THR A 52 -12.36 -40.07 14.34
CA THR A 52 -11.37 -39.83 13.28
C THR A 52 -11.94 -38.95 12.17
N TYR A 53 -13.19 -39.19 11.78
CA TYR A 53 -13.89 -38.40 10.77
C TYR A 53 -14.08 -36.94 11.21
N ARG A 54 -14.51 -36.71 12.46
CA ARG A 54 -14.62 -35.35 13.02
C ARG A 54 -13.27 -34.65 13.10
N ALA A 55 -12.24 -35.34 13.57
CA ALA A 55 -10.89 -34.78 13.60
C ALA A 55 -10.38 -34.41 12.19
N ALA A 56 -10.65 -35.26 11.19
CA ALA A 56 -10.32 -34.97 9.79
C ALA A 56 -11.10 -33.77 9.23
N LEU A 57 -12.39 -33.62 9.59
CA LEU A 57 -13.18 -32.44 9.22
C LEU A 57 -12.63 -31.17 9.88
N ASP A 58 -12.31 -31.21 11.17
CA ASP A 58 -11.76 -30.06 11.89
C ASP A 58 -10.40 -29.64 11.29
N GLN A 59 -9.55 -30.61 10.95
CA GLN A 59 -8.30 -30.35 10.24
C GLN A 59 -8.54 -29.75 8.84
N ALA A 60 -9.51 -30.26 8.09
CA ALA A 60 -9.86 -29.72 6.78
C ALA A 60 -10.38 -28.27 6.88
N TYR A 61 -11.23 -27.97 7.87
CA TYR A 61 -11.70 -26.60 8.11
C TYR A 61 -10.59 -25.66 8.54
N ALA A 62 -9.68 -26.10 9.41
CA ALA A 62 -8.51 -25.32 9.81
C ALA A 62 -7.60 -25.02 8.62
N ALA A 63 -7.31 -26.03 7.78
CA ALA A 63 -6.51 -25.88 6.57
C ALA A 63 -7.18 -24.93 5.56
N GLN A 64 -8.49 -25.04 5.36
CA GLN A 64 -9.25 -24.16 4.47
C GLN A 64 -9.21 -22.70 4.96
N ARG A 65 -9.36 -22.45 6.26
CA ARG A 65 -9.26 -21.10 6.85
C ARG A 65 -7.87 -20.52 6.66
N ALA A 66 -6.82 -21.30 6.96
CA ALA A 66 -5.44 -20.87 6.77
C ALA A 66 -5.12 -20.53 5.30
N ALA A 67 -5.58 -21.37 4.36
CA ALA A 67 -5.42 -21.12 2.93
C ALA A 67 -6.17 -19.84 2.49
N HIS A 68 -7.40 -19.65 2.96
CA HIS A 68 -8.18 -18.45 2.65
C HIS A 68 -7.54 -17.17 3.23
N GLU A 69 -6.98 -17.23 4.44
CA GLU A 69 -6.24 -16.13 5.04
C GLU A 69 -4.97 -15.79 4.28
N GLN A 70 -4.19 -16.80 3.87
CA GLN A 70 -3.02 -16.61 3.02
C GLN A 70 -3.39 -15.93 1.70
N TRP A 71 -4.42 -16.42 1.02
CA TRP A 71 -4.90 -15.83 -0.24
C TRP A 71 -5.32 -14.35 -0.07
N ARG A 72 -6.02 -14.01 1.02
CA ARG A 72 -6.34 -12.61 1.34
C ARG A 72 -5.12 -11.76 1.67
N ARG A 73 -4.06 -12.33 2.26
CA ARG A 73 -2.79 -11.59 2.47
C ARG A 73 -2.09 -11.32 1.15
N GLU A 74 -2.08 -12.27 0.22
CA GLU A 74 -1.50 -12.12 -1.12
C GLU A 74 -2.22 -11.03 -1.93
N ILE A 75 -3.56 -11.07 -1.99
CA ILE A 75 -4.36 -10.02 -2.67
C ILE A 75 -4.07 -8.64 -2.11
N ARG A 76 -4.07 -8.50 -0.77
CA ARG A 76 -3.77 -7.21 -0.12
C ARG A 76 -2.37 -6.73 -0.45
N ARG A 77 -1.37 -7.62 -0.43
CA ARG A 77 0.00 -7.28 -0.79
C ARG A 77 0.10 -6.75 -2.22
N ASP A 78 -0.55 -7.41 -3.17
CA ASP A 78 -0.54 -7.00 -4.59
C ASP A 78 -1.25 -5.65 -4.78
N ALA A 79 -2.41 -5.46 -4.14
CA ALA A 79 -3.14 -4.20 -4.16
C ALA A 79 -2.31 -3.03 -3.60
N TYR A 80 -1.64 -3.23 -2.45
CA TYR A 80 -0.82 -2.19 -1.83
C TYR A 80 0.43 -1.87 -2.65
N ALA A 81 1.06 -2.89 -3.25
CA ALA A 81 2.21 -2.72 -4.13
C ALA A 81 1.83 -1.94 -5.40
N ALA A 82 0.69 -2.27 -6.02
CA ALA A 82 0.18 -1.56 -7.19
C ALA A 82 -0.11 -0.09 -6.87
N PHE A 83 -0.72 0.19 -5.71
CA PHE A 83 -1.01 1.56 -5.28
C PHE A 83 0.25 2.38 -5.05
N VAL A 84 1.26 1.83 -4.37
CA VAL A 84 2.56 2.50 -4.16
C VAL A 84 3.28 2.76 -5.48
N THR A 85 3.28 1.78 -6.39
CA THR A 85 3.89 1.92 -7.72
C THR A 85 3.26 3.05 -8.52
N ALA A 86 1.93 3.12 -8.52
CA ALA A 86 1.21 4.19 -9.20
C ALA A 86 1.51 5.57 -8.56
N LEU A 87 1.59 5.65 -7.23
CA LEU A 87 1.97 6.89 -6.53
C LEU A 87 3.39 7.33 -6.89
N ASP A 88 4.33 6.39 -6.98
CA ASP A 88 5.71 6.66 -7.37
C ASP A 88 5.80 7.21 -8.80
N GLU A 89 5.02 6.67 -9.73
CA GLU A 89 4.94 7.17 -11.11
C GLU A 89 4.39 8.60 -11.17
N VAL A 90 3.29 8.89 -10.45
CA VAL A 90 2.75 10.26 -10.36
C VAL A 90 3.78 11.22 -9.78
N ARG A 91 4.46 10.80 -8.71
CA ARG A 91 5.49 11.62 -8.04
C ARG A 91 6.68 11.91 -8.95
N GLU A 92 7.18 10.90 -9.66
CA GLU A 92 8.31 11.03 -10.59
C GLU A 92 7.98 12.02 -11.72
N LEU A 93 6.81 11.89 -12.33
CA LEU A 93 6.34 12.79 -13.38
C LEU A 93 6.10 14.20 -12.83
N ALA A 94 5.48 14.31 -11.65
CA ALA A 94 5.21 15.59 -11.00
C ALA A 94 6.51 16.32 -10.63
N ALA A 95 7.58 15.60 -10.25
CA ALA A 95 8.87 16.19 -9.90
C ALA A 95 9.62 16.84 -11.08
N ARG A 96 9.16 16.63 -12.33
CA ARG A 96 9.81 17.11 -13.55
C ARG A 96 8.81 17.85 -14.46
N PRO A 97 8.23 18.97 -13.98
CA PRO A 97 7.19 19.69 -14.73
C PRO A 97 7.66 20.14 -16.13
N GLU A 98 8.94 20.40 -16.32
CA GLU A 98 9.55 20.79 -17.59
C GLU A 98 9.51 19.71 -18.71
N LEU A 99 9.18 18.47 -18.35
CA LEU A 99 8.99 17.36 -19.28
C LEU A 99 7.54 17.12 -19.68
N LEU A 100 6.57 17.67 -18.95
CA LEU A 100 5.14 17.40 -19.17
C LEU A 100 4.59 18.08 -20.44
N ASP A 101 5.21 19.17 -20.89
CA ASP A 101 4.76 19.99 -22.02
C ASP A 101 5.51 19.70 -23.35
N ALA A 102 6.47 18.76 -23.35
CA ALA A 102 7.52 18.75 -24.37
C ALA A 102 7.13 18.23 -25.77
N ARG A 103 5.98 17.56 -25.94
CA ARG A 103 5.35 17.13 -27.22
C ARG A 103 4.21 16.17 -26.88
N GLU A 104 3.24 16.02 -27.79
CA GLU A 104 1.96 15.29 -27.65
C GLU A 104 2.01 13.96 -26.87
N GLU A 105 3.13 13.23 -26.90
CA GLU A 105 3.30 11.96 -26.18
C GLU A 105 3.43 12.11 -24.65
N ALA A 106 4.06 13.18 -24.15
CA ALA A 106 4.26 13.41 -22.71
C ALA A 106 3.02 14.01 -22.02
N SER A 107 2.17 14.72 -22.76
CA SER A 107 0.95 15.36 -22.26
C SER A 107 -0.06 14.35 -21.66
N GLY A 108 -0.04 13.11 -22.16
CA GLY A 108 -0.90 12.04 -21.67
C GLY A 108 -0.38 11.28 -20.44
N ALA A 109 0.93 11.36 -20.13
CA ALA A 109 1.57 10.51 -19.14
C ALA A 109 1.07 10.78 -17.71
N LEU A 110 1.09 12.04 -17.27
CA LEU A 110 0.66 12.40 -15.91
C LEU A 110 -0.86 12.19 -15.69
N PRO A 111 -1.75 12.51 -16.64
CA PRO A 111 -3.15 12.09 -16.57
C PRO A 111 -3.34 10.57 -16.53
N ALA A 112 -2.55 9.80 -17.27
CA ALA A 112 -2.61 8.33 -17.22
C ALA A 112 -2.17 7.78 -15.86
N ALA A 113 -1.05 8.26 -15.32
CA ALA A 113 -0.57 7.90 -13.98
C ALA A 113 -1.59 8.29 -12.90
N SER A 114 -2.24 9.45 -13.02
CA SER A 114 -3.30 9.88 -12.08
C SER A 114 -4.52 8.95 -12.11
N ARG A 115 -4.90 8.45 -13.30
CA ARG A 115 -5.95 7.42 -13.44
C ARG A 115 -5.50 6.09 -12.84
N ALA A 116 -4.25 5.69 -13.03
CA ALA A 116 -3.70 4.47 -12.45
C ALA A 116 -3.71 4.52 -10.91
N VAL A 117 -3.30 5.64 -10.31
CA VAL A 117 -3.39 5.88 -8.86
C VAL A 117 -4.82 5.78 -8.34
N THR A 118 -5.78 6.34 -9.09
CA THR A 118 -7.20 6.28 -8.72
C THR A 118 -7.76 4.85 -8.81
N ALA A 119 -7.40 4.11 -9.85
CA ALA A 119 -7.80 2.71 -10.00
C ALA A 119 -7.19 1.83 -8.89
N ALA A 120 -5.90 1.99 -8.60
CA ALA A 120 -5.23 1.24 -7.55
C ALA A 120 -5.79 1.59 -6.16
N PHE A 121 -6.10 2.86 -5.89
CA PHE A 121 -6.77 3.29 -4.66
C PHE A 121 -8.12 2.59 -4.45
N ALA A 122 -8.93 2.45 -5.51
CA ALA A 122 -10.21 1.74 -5.41
C ALA A 122 -10.05 0.27 -4.98
N VAL A 123 -8.99 -0.41 -5.44
CA VAL A 123 -8.67 -1.77 -4.98
C VAL A 123 -8.28 -1.78 -3.50
N VAL A 124 -7.47 -0.81 -3.05
CA VAL A 124 -7.11 -0.68 -1.63
C VAL A 124 -8.35 -0.40 -0.76
N GLU A 125 -9.30 0.38 -1.25
CA GLU A 125 -10.55 0.66 -0.52
C GLU A 125 -11.43 -0.59 -0.36
N LEU A 126 -11.40 -1.50 -1.33
CA LEU A 126 -12.15 -2.78 -1.28
C LEU A 126 -11.48 -3.81 -0.37
N GLU A 127 -10.15 -3.92 -0.41
CA GLU A 127 -9.38 -4.99 0.25
C GLU A 127 -8.77 -4.58 1.60
N GLY A 128 -8.64 -3.28 1.84
CA GLY A 128 -7.94 -2.71 2.99
C GLY A 128 -8.80 -2.55 4.24
N PRO A 129 -8.22 -2.68 5.45
CA PRO A 129 -8.90 -2.27 6.67
C PRO A 129 -9.10 -0.74 6.68
N ALA A 130 -10.14 -0.27 7.37
CA ALA A 130 -10.54 1.14 7.37
C ALA A 130 -9.41 2.11 7.75
N SER A 131 -8.53 1.72 8.69
CA SER A 131 -7.37 2.53 9.09
C SER A 131 -6.37 2.74 7.95
N LEU A 132 -6.09 1.69 7.17
CA LEU A 132 -5.17 1.76 6.03
C LEU A 132 -5.81 2.49 4.84
N THR A 133 -7.11 2.31 4.62
CA THR A 133 -7.86 3.03 3.58
C THR A 133 -7.84 4.55 3.79
N LEU A 134 -7.87 5.02 5.04
CA LEU A 134 -7.74 6.44 5.36
C LEU A 134 -6.36 6.99 4.97
N LEU A 135 -5.29 6.25 5.25
CA LEU A 135 -3.93 6.62 4.86
C LEU A 135 -3.78 6.60 3.34
N ALA A 136 -4.32 5.57 2.67
CA ALA A 136 -4.32 5.48 1.21
C ALA A 136 -5.06 6.67 0.58
N ARG A 137 -6.21 7.06 1.12
CA ARG A 137 -6.97 8.23 0.66
C ARG A 137 -6.16 9.52 0.81
N THR A 138 -5.46 9.67 1.93
CA THR A 138 -4.58 10.82 2.16
C THR A 138 -3.46 10.86 1.13
N ALA A 139 -2.74 9.75 0.92
CA ALA A 139 -1.67 9.64 -0.08
C ALA A 139 -2.19 9.89 -1.51
N HIS A 140 -3.34 9.34 -1.87
CA HIS A 140 -4.04 9.56 -3.14
C HIS A 140 -4.30 11.06 -3.38
N GLN A 141 -4.94 11.74 -2.42
CA GLN A 141 -5.24 13.17 -2.51
C GLN A 141 -3.96 14.01 -2.64
N ARG A 142 -2.92 13.72 -1.84
CA ARG A 142 -1.65 14.45 -1.91
C ARG A 142 -0.92 14.22 -3.23
N GLY A 143 -0.94 13.00 -3.77
CA GLY A 143 -0.39 12.69 -5.08
C GLY A 143 -1.09 13.48 -6.20
N LEU A 144 -2.42 13.53 -6.20
CA LEU A 144 -3.19 14.31 -7.18
C LEU A 144 -2.95 15.82 -7.05
N THR A 145 -2.85 16.34 -5.83
CA THR A 145 -2.47 17.75 -5.61
C THR A 145 -1.08 18.04 -6.18
N ALA A 146 -0.09 17.17 -5.95
CA ALA A 146 1.24 17.34 -6.52
C ALA A 146 1.24 17.34 -8.05
N ALA A 147 0.46 16.44 -8.67
CA ALA A 147 0.26 16.38 -10.11
C ALA A 147 -0.37 17.68 -10.66
N GLU A 148 -1.39 18.21 -10.00
CA GLU A 148 -2.04 19.47 -10.40
C GLU A 148 -1.07 20.66 -10.34
N HIS A 149 -0.26 20.75 -9.27
CA HIS A 149 0.77 21.78 -9.18
C HIS A 149 1.82 21.64 -10.29
N ALA A 150 2.22 20.41 -10.65
CA ALA A 150 3.15 20.16 -11.73
C ALA A 150 2.59 20.61 -13.09
N LEU A 151 1.32 20.30 -13.38
CA LEU A 151 0.65 20.75 -14.61
C LEU A 151 0.57 22.27 -14.72
N ARG A 152 0.28 22.96 -13.60
CA ARG A 152 0.26 24.43 -13.57
C ARG A 152 1.65 25.04 -13.84
N LEU A 153 2.71 24.39 -13.38
CA LEU A 153 4.10 24.84 -13.58
C LEU A 153 4.67 24.47 -14.95
N ALA A 154 4.14 23.43 -15.60
CA ALA A 154 4.75 22.82 -16.79
C ALA A 154 5.06 23.82 -17.92
N PRO A 155 4.13 24.66 -18.40
CA PRO A 155 4.43 25.57 -19.51
C PRO A 155 5.59 26.53 -19.21
N ARG A 156 5.63 27.06 -17.98
CA ARG A 156 6.71 27.95 -17.53
C ARG A 156 8.03 27.21 -17.38
N ALA A 157 8.02 26.03 -16.75
CA ALA A 157 9.22 25.24 -16.52
C ALA A 157 9.86 24.81 -17.85
N THR A 158 9.04 24.38 -18.82
CA THR A 158 9.48 24.03 -20.18
C THR A 158 10.02 25.25 -20.91
N ALA A 159 9.32 26.39 -20.88
CA ALA A 159 9.79 27.60 -21.53
C ALA A 159 11.14 28.08 -20.96
N MET A 160 11.30 28.05 -19.63
CA MET A 160 12.58 28.40 -18.98
C MET A 160 13.71 27.43 -19.34
N ARG A 161 13.43 26.11 -19.44
CA ARG A 161 14.41 25.12 -19.89
C ARG A 161 14.86 25.38 -21.33
N LEU A 162 13.92 25.63 -22.23
CA LEU A 162 14.20 25.96 -23.64
C LEU A 162 15.05 27.24 -23.73
N LEU A 163 14.66 28.29 -23.02
CA LEU A 163 15.39 29.55 -22.98
C LEU A 163 16.82 29.38 -22.45
N ASN A 164 17.00 28.64 -21.35
CA ASN A 164 18.32 28.35 -20.77
C ASN A 164 19.20 27.53 -21.72
N SER A 165 18.61 26.56 -22.44
CA SER A 165 19.35 25.77 -23.43
C SER A 165 19.78 26.61 -24.64
N ALA A 166 18.91 27.50 -25.14
CA ALA A 166 19.18 28.36 -26.29
C ALA A 166 20.21 29.46 -25.96
N THR A 167 20.23 29.94 -24.72
CA THR A 167 21.20 30.94 -24.24
C THR A 167 22.55 30.32 -23.89
N GLY A 168 22.59 29.09 -23.34
CA GLY A 168 23.83 28.40 -22.94
C GLY A 168 24.64 27.77 -24.08
N ALA A 169 24.03 27.51 -25.24
CA ALA A 169 24.70 26.85 -26.38
C ALA A 169 25.72 27.74 -27.14
N ALA A 170 25.78 29.05 -26.86
CA ALA A 170 26.60 29.99 -27.62
C ALA A 170 27.97 30.24 -26.97
N THR A 171 28.94 29.38 -27.25
CA THR A 171 30.33 29.58 -26.81
C THR A 171 31.27 30.18 -27.86
N ALA A 172 30.85 30.44 -29.11
CA ALA A 172 31.84 30.77 -30.15
C ALA A 172 31.50 31.85 -31.19
N ASP A 173 30.27 32.33 -31.34
CA ASP A 173 29.97 33.30 -32.41
C ASP A 173 29.05 34.45 -31.95
N THR A 174 29.69 35.50 -31.44
CA THR A 174 29.02 36.68 -30.84
C THR A 174 28.60 37.76 -31.85
N SER A 175 28.84 37.56 -33.15
CA SER A 175 28.79 38.66 -34.13
C SER A 175 27.43 38.84 -34.82
N ASP A 176 26.57 37.82 -34.81
CA ASP A 176 25.26 37.89 -35.49
C ASP A 176 24.11 38.16 -34.49
N SER A 177 23.57 39.37 -34.56
CA SER A 177 22.41 39.80 -33.76
C SER A 177 21.11 39.08 -34.16
N GLY A 178 21.06 38.47 -35.36
CA GLY A 178 19.95 37.64 -35.83
C GLY A 178 20.05 36.17 -35.42
N SER A 179 21.16 35.76 -34.80
CA SER A 179 21.33 34.36 -34.39
C SER A 179 20.26 33.93 -33.36
N PRO A 180 19.77 32.67 -33.40
CA PRO A 180 18.79 32.17 -32.43
C PRO A 180 19.21 32.37 -30.96
N SER A 181 20.51 32.22 -30.67
CA SER A 181 21.04 32.47 -29.32
C SER A 181 21.08 33.96 -28.96
N ALA A 182 21.27 34.88 -29.91
CA ALA A 182 21.12 36.32 -29.66
C ALA A 182 19.66 36.69 -29.37
N LEU A 183 18.72 36.15 -30.15
CA LEU A 183 17.28 36.34 -29.92
C LEU A 183 16.83 35.76 -28.57
N ALA A 184 17.31 34.56 -28.21
CA ALA A 184 17.05 33.97 -26.90
C ALA A 184 17.61 34.83 -25.74
N ARG A 185 18.81 35.40 -25.89
CA ARG A 185 19.38 36.33 -24.90
C ARG A 185 18.56 37.63 -24.80
N ALA A 186 18.10 38.17 -25.92
CA ALA A 186 17.23 39.35 -25.95
C ALA A 186 15.90 39.07 -25.24
N ALA A 187 15.29 37.91 -25.49
CA ALA A 187 14.09 37.45 -24.79
C ALA A 187 14.32 37.32 -23.28
N HIS A 188 15.44 36.70 -22.87
CA HIS A 188 15.81 36.57 -21.46
C HIS A 188 16.00 37.94 -20.77
N GLN A 189 16.66 38.88 -21.45
CA GLN A 189 16.84 40.24 -20.96
C GLN A 189 15.51 40.99 -20.84
N ALA A 190 14.62 40.86 -21.83
CA ALA A 190 13.31 41.49 -21.80
C ALA A 190 12.42 40.94 -20.66
N LEU A 191 12.46 39.63 -20.39
CA LEU A 191 11.80 39.03 -19.22
C LEU A 191 12.36 39.55 -17.89
N THR A 192 13.68 39.79 -17.84
CA THR A 192 14.33 40.37 -16.65
C THR A 192 13.88 41.80 -16.42
N GLN A 193 13.82 42.61 -17.48
CA GLN A 193 13.29 43.98 -17.42
C GLN A 193 11.81 44.01 -17.03
N LEU A 194 11.01 43.06 -17.51
CA LEU A 194 9.61 42.92 -17.12
C LEU A 194 9.48 42.62 -15.62
N ARG A 195 10.30 41.72 -15.07
CA ARG A 195 10.36 41.44 -13.63
C ARG A 195 10.68 42.69 -12.80
N GLU A 196 11.68 43.47 -13.23
CA GLU A 196 12.03 44.72 -12.56
C GLU A 196 10.89 45.76 -12.64
N ALA A 197 10.20 45.86 -13.78
CA ALA A 197 9.09 46.78 -13.95
C ALA A 197 7.90 46.44 -13.03
N VAL A 198 7.61 45.15 -12.81
CA VAL A 198 6.59 44.71 -11.84
C VAL A 198 6.96 45.12 -10.44
N TYR A 199 8.20 44.86 -10.02
CA TYR A 199 8.69 45.24 -8.69
C TYR A 199 8.57 46.75 -8.44
N ARG A 200 8.96 47.58 -9.41
CA ARG A 200 8.83 49.04 -9.31
C ARG A 200 7.37 49.50 -9.31
N MET A 201 6.50 48.85 -10.10
CA MET A 201 5.07 49.13 -10.11
C MET A 201 4.41 48.81 -8.76
N GLU A 202 4.75 47.67 -8.14
CA GLU A 202 4.26 47.26 -6.80
C GLU A 202 4.69 48.25 -5.70
N ARG A 203 5.84 48.90 -5.86
CA ARG A 203 6.32 49.98 -4.97
C ARG A 203 5.77 51.36 -5.29
N GLY A 204 4.98 51.49 -6.36
CA GLY A 204 4.48 52.78 -6.85
C GLY A 204 5.54 53.68 -7.50
N GLU A 205 6.71 53.14 -7.83
CA GLU A 205 7.82 53.87 -8.47
C GLU A 205 7.64 54.00 -9.99
N THR A 206 6.74 53.22 -10.58
CA THR A 206 6.50 53.20 -12.03
C THR A 206 5.00 53.15 -12.33
N GLY A 207 4.54 54.00 -13.26
CA GLY A 207 3.16 54.04 -13.70
C GLY A 207 2.77 52.87 -14.61
N ARG A 208 1.46 52.68 -14.81
CA ARG A 208 0.90 51.58 -15.61
C ARG A 208 1.39 51.56 -17.06
N ASP A 209 1.46 52.72 -17.70
CA ASP A 209 1.88 52.84 -19.11
C ASP A 209 3.34 52.38 -19.32
N ALA A 210 4.22 52.70 -18.36
CA ALA A 210 5.62 52.28 -18.42
C ALA A 210 5.76 50.76 -18.23
N TYR A 211 4.94 50.16 -17.36
CA TYR A 211 4.85 48.70 -17.24
C TYR A 211 4.34 48.06 -18.54
N ASP A 212 3.26 48.58 -19.13
CA ASP A 212 2.68 48.03 -20.36
C ASP A 212 3.66 48.14 -21.54
N ALA A 213 4.47 49.20 -21.62
CA ALA A 213 5.54 49.32 -22.62
C ALA A 213 6.68 48.31 -22.44
N VAL A 214 7.04 47.96 -21.20
CA VAL A 214 8.02 46.89 -20.92
C VAL A 214 7.43 45.52 -21.26
N ARG A 215 6.16 45.29 -20.91
CA ARG A 215 5.42 44.06 -21.24
C ARG A 215 5.35 43.83 -22.74
N GLN A 216 5.03 44.87 -23.51
CA GLN A 216 4.97 44.79 -24.98
C GLN A 216 6.33 44.41 -25.58
N ARG A 217 7.43 45.02 -25.12
CA ARG A 217 8.79 44.65 -25.56
C ARG A 217 9.16 43.21 -25.21
N ALA A 218 8.73 42.71 -24.05
CA ALA A 218 8.92 41.31 -23.69
C ALA A 218 8.14 40.38 -24.61
N THR A 219 6.88 40.71 -24.95
CA THR A 219 6.09 39.95 -25.94
C THR A 219 6.80 39.90 -27.28
N GLU A 220 7.23 41.05 -27.83
CA GLU A 220 7.92 41.12 -29.12
C GLU A 220 9.23 40.32 -29.13
N ALA A 221 9.99 40.35 -28.04
CA ALA A 221 11.22 39.57 -27.93
C ALA A 221 10.97 38.05 -27.85
N LEU A 222 9.90 37.63 -27.16
CA LEU A 222 9.48 36.23 -27.11
C LEU A 222 8.97 35.75 -28.48
N ASP A 223 8.21 36.58 -29.18
CA ASP A 223 7.71 36.24 -30.53
C ASP A 223 8.87 36.16 -31.53
N ALA A 224 9.82 37.10 -31.47
CA ALA A 224 10.99 37.13 -32.35
C ALA A 224 11.90 35.90 -32.20
N CYS A 225 12.00 35.31 -31.00
CA CYS A 225 12.82 34.12 -30.80
C CYS A 225 12.19 32.85 -31.40
N GLY A 226 10.87 32.82 -31.62
CA GLY A 226 10.17 31.69 -32.24
C GLY A 226 10.25 30.37 -31.47
N LEU A 227 10.65 30.38 -30.19
CA LEU A 227 10.89 29.18 -29.39
C LEU A 227 9.65 28.65 -28.67
N PHE A 228 8.64 29.50 -28.45
CA PHE A 228 7.58 29.25 -27.47
C PHE A 228 6.22 29.06 -28.11
N THR A 229 5.41 28.19 -27.51
CA THR A 229 3.98 28.10 -27.82
C THR A 229 3.22 29.29 -27.21
N ALA A 230 1.98 29.53 -27.65
CA ALA A 230 1.15 30.59 -27.09
C ALA A 230 0.92 30.43 -25.58
N ASP A 231 0.80 29.20 -25.09
CA ASP A 231 0.61 28.90 -23.66
C ASP A 231 1.89 29.13 -22.85
N GLN A 232 3.05 28.77 -23.40
CA GLN A 232 4.36 29.05 -22.80
C GLN A 232 4.63 30.56 -22.73
N THR A 233 4.38 31.29 -23.82
CA THR A 233 4.47 32.76 -23.85
C THR A 233 3.52 33.37 -22.83
N ARG A 234 2.27 32.91 -22.76
CA ARG A 234 1.31 33.38 -21.75
C ARG A 234 1.82 33.12 -20.33
N ALA A 235 2.34 31.95 -20.03
CA ALA A 235 2.85 31.57 -18.70
C ALA A 235 4.12 32.35 -18.29
N LEU A 236 4.95 32.74 -19.25
CA LEU A 236 6.10 33.63 -19.00
C LEU A 236 5.65 35.07 -18.70
N LEU A 237 4.59 35.55 -19.37
CA LEU A 237 4.08 36.93 -19.25
C LEU A 237 3.00 37.13 -18.17
N SER A 238 2.31 36.08 -17.74
CA SER A 238 1.24 36.13 -16.72
C SER A 238 1.79 36.32 -15.31
N ASP A 239 2.93 35.69 -15.03
CA ASP A 239 3.55 35.66 -13.70
C ASP A 239 4.96 36.27 -13.74
N PRO A 240 5.06 37.59 -14.01
CA PRO A 240 6.33 38.28 -14.07
C PRO A 240 6.88 38.65 -12.69
N SER A 241 6.12 38.53 -11.59
CA SER A 241 6.68 38.80 -10.26
C SER A 241 7.53 37.63 -9.76
N TRP A 242 8.66 37.96 -9.12
CA TRP A 242 9.51 36.96 -8.46
C TRP A 242 8.77 36.24 -7.34
N GLU A 243 7.92 36.95 -6.60
CA GLU A 243 7.15 36.38 -5.49
C GLU A 243 6.18 35.31 -5.96
N VAL A 244 5.44 35.54 -7.05
CA VAL A 244 4.49 34.55 -7.57
C VAL A 244 5.21 33.32 -8.11
N ALA A 245 6.33 33.51 -8.83
CA ALA A 245 7.13 32.39 -9.33
C ALA A 245 7.74 31.55 -8.19
N LEU A 246 8.29 32.20 -7.17
CA LEU A 246 8.83 31.53 -5.98
C LEU A 246 7.72 30.81 -5.20
N ARG A 247 6.56 31.45 -5.04
CA ARG A 247 5.39 30.86 -4.36
C ARG A 247 4.89 29.62 -5.08
N MET A 248 4.72 29.66 -6.40
CA MET A 248 4.29 28.46 -7.15
C MET A 248 5.31 27.32 -7.04
N GLY A 249 6.61 27.65 -7.09
CA GLY A 249 7.68 26.69 -6.89
C GLY A 249 7.66 26.08 -5.48
N SER A 250 7.50 26.89 -4.43
CA SER A 250 7.43 26.41 -3.04
C SER A 250 6.16 25.60 -2.80
N GLU A 251 5.01 26.02 -3.32
CA GLU A 251 3.76 25.27 -3.21
C GLU A 251 3.87 23.88 -3.85
N HIS A 252 4.54 23.79 -5.00
CA HIS A 252 4.80 22.51 -5.67
C HIS A 252 5.78 21.63 -4.89
N ALA A 253 6.88 22.20 -4.38
CA ALA A 253 7.83 21.48 -3.53
C ALA A 253 7.15 20.95 -2.25
N ASP A 254 6.32 21.77 -1.60
CA ASP A 254 5.52 21.39 -0.43
C ASP A 254 4.49 20.31 -0.78
N ALA A 255 3.90 20.35 -1.97
CA ALA A 255 2.98 19.31 -2.43
C ALA A 255 3.70 17.96 -2.62
N LEU A 256 4.88 17.95 -3.23
CA LEU A 256 5.71 16.75 -3.36
C LEU A 256 6.16 16.19 -2.00
N ALA A 257 6.60 17.05 -1.09
CA ALA A 257 7.00 16.64 0.25
C ALA A 257 5.83 16.01 1.03
N ARG A 258 4.63 16.59 0.93
CA ARG A 258 3.42 16.03 1.55
C ARG A 258 2.98 14.72 0.89
N CYS A 259 3.17 14.57 -0.41
CA CYS A 259 2.94 13.31 -1.11
C CYS A 259 3.90 12.21 -0.61
N GLU A 260 5.19 12.51 -0.50
CA GLU A 260 6.20 11.56 -0.01
C GLU A 260 5.92 11.14 1.44
N ALA A 261 5.60 12.10 2.32
CA ALA A 261 5.26 11.80 3.71
C ALA A 261 4.03 10.88 3.81
N ALA A 262 2.94 11.23 3.13
CA ALA A 262 1.71 10.42 3.15
C ALA A 262 1.91 9.02 2.55
N ARG A 263 2.75 8.90 1.52
CA ARG A 263 3.18 7.60 0.97
C ARG A 263 3.97 6.79 2.01
N GLY A 264 4.91 7.42 2.71
CA GLY A 264 5.70 6.79 3.77
C GLY A 264 4.83 6.25 4.91
N ASP A 265 3.85 7.03 5.34
CA ASP A 265 2.88 6.62 6.37
C ASP A 265 2.06 5.41 5.92
N PHE A 266 1.55 5.42 4.68
CA PHE A 266 0.82 4.28 4.11
C PHE A 266 1.70 3.02 4.04
N VAL A 267 2.93 3.12 3.53
CA VAL A 267 3.85 1.97 3.40
C VAL A 267 4.19 1.39 4.76
N THR A 268 4.43 2.23 5.76
CA THR A 268 4.74 1.80 7.13
C THR A 268 3.58 1.02 7.74
N ALA A 269 2.36 1.55 7.63
CA ALA A 269 1.15 0.88 8.10
C ALA A 269 0.86 -0.43 7.33
N ALA A 270 1.04 -0.44 6.01
CA ALA A 270 0.85 -1.61 5.17
C ALA A 270 1.84 -2.73 5.54
N ARG A 271 3.10 -2.40 5.81
CA ARG A 271 4.11 -3.38 6.27
C ARG A 271 3.76 -3.96 7.64
N ALA A 272 3.34 -3.13 8.58
CA ALA A 272 2.90 -3.60 9.90
C ALA A 272 1.70 -4.56 9.79
N LEU A 273 0.77 -4.28 8.89
CA LEU A 273 -0.40 -5.13 8.64
C LEU A 273 -0.06 -6.47 7.95
N LEU A 274 0.98 -6.49 7.11
CA LEU A 274 1.40 -7.68 6.36
C LEU A 274 2.45 -8.51 7.09
N ALA A 275 2.99 -8.03 8.22
CA ALA A 275 3.90 -8.79 9.04
C ALA A 275 3.22 -10.09 9.52
N PRO A 276 3.94 -11.23 9.54
CA PRO A 276 3.38 -12.46 10.08
C PRO A 276 3.01 -12.24 11.55
N ASP A 277 1.87 -12.80 11.98
CA ASP A 277 1.31 -12.64 13.33
C ASP A 277 2.27 -13.07 14.48
N GLY A 278 3.44 -13.63 14.17
CA GLY A 278 4.41 -14.16 15.13
C GLY A 278 5.42 -13.18 15.75
N ASP A 279 5.49 -11.91 15.31
CA ASP A 279 6.45 -10.94 15.87
C ASP A 279 5.86 -10.03 16.98
N ASN A 280 4.53 -9.99 17.15
CA ASN A 280 3.89 -9.14 18.16
C ASN A 280 3.75 -9.80 19.55
N ASP A 281 3.93 -11.12 19.65
CA ASP A 281 3.84 -11.84 20.93
C ASP A 281 5.15 -11.78 21.75
N ALA A 282 6.23 -11.20 21.21
CA ALA A 282 7.54 -11.17 21.84
C ALA A 282 7.81 -9.97 22.78
N ASP A 283 6.96 -8.93 22.79
CA ASP A 283 7.26 -7.68 23.53
C ASP A 283 6.24 -7.31 24.63
N THR A 284 5.24 -8.17 24.91
CA THR A 284 4.20 -7.85 25.91
C THR A 284 4.36 -8.62 27.23
N GLY A 285 5.55 -9.17 27.52
CA GLY A 285 5.70 -10.17 28.57
C GLY A 285 6.95 -10.07 29.43
N ASP A 286 7.26 -8.93 30.04
CA ASP A 286 7.90 -8.89 31.39
C ASP A 286 7.94 -7.48 32.03
N ASP A 287 6.81 -6.79 32.20
CA ASP A 287 6.79 -5.49 32.92
C ASP A 287 5.74 -5.44 34.05
N THR A 288 5.42 -6.60 34.63
CA THR A 288 4.52 -6.69 35.81
C THR A 288 5.25 -6.74 37.15
N ASP A 289 6.58 -6.53 37.21
CA ASP A 289 7.33 -6.58 38.48
C ASP A 289 7.67 -5.19 39.09
N THR A 290 7.24 -4.09 38.47
CA THR A 290 7.51 -2.72 38.98
C THR A 290 6.53 -2.26 40.05
N ASP A 291 5.39 -2.95 40.23
CA ASP A 291 4.33 -2.54 41.17
C ASP A 291 4.55 -3.05 42.62
N ARG A 292 5.68 -3.70 42.91
CA ARG A 292 6.00 -4.24 44.25
C ARG A 292 6.97 -3.40 45.08
N ARG A 293 7.48 -2.26 44.60
CA ARG A 293 8.49 -1.47 45.32
C ARG A 293 8.04 -0.15 45.96
N GLU A 294 6.81 0.32 45.78
CA GLU A 294 6.39 1.62 46.36
C GLU A 294 5.60 1.55 47.68
N ALA A 295 5.44 0.38 48.30
CA ALA A 295 4.68 0.25 49.55
C ALA A 295 5.49 0.45 50.86
N ARG A 296 6.71 1.03 50.82
CA ARG A 296 7.50 1.22 52.05
C ARG A 296 8.21 2.59 52.12
N VAL A 297 7.89 3.31 53.20
CA VAL A 297 8.61 4.43 53.83
C VAL A 297 8.29 5.83 53.24
N ALA A 298 7.91 6.89 53.97
CA ALA A 298 7.45 7.12 55.33
C ALA A 298 6.88 8.56 55.43
N ARG A 299 5.95 8.76 56.38
CA ARG A 299 5.29 10.00 56.83
C ARG A 299 6.16 11.28 56.85
N PRO A 300 5.61 12.45 56.44
CA PRO A 300 6.14 13.75 56.88
C PRO A 300 5.54 14.17 58.22
N ALA A 301 6.42 14.63 59.13
CA ALA A 301 6.09 15.16 60.44
C ALA A 301 5.45 16.56 60.34
N ARG A 302 4.31 16.72 61.02
CA ARG A 302 3.70 18.03 61.34
C ARG A 302 4.66 18.85 62.22
N ARG A 303 5.06 20.04 61.77
CA ARG A 303 5.52 21.10 62.67
C ARG A 303 4.40 22.12 62.87
N LEU A 304 3.96 22.20 64.12
CA LEU A 304 3.26 23.34 64.71
C LEU A 304 4.22 24.53 64.78
N ILE A 305 3.74 25.73 64.48
CA ILE A 305 4.34 26.99 64.92
C ILE A 305 3.19 27.84 65.50
N PRO A 306 3.39 28.49 66.66
CA PRO A 306 2.43 29.38 67.31
C PRO A 306 2.22 30.71 66.56
#